data_AF-A0A381YCX8-F1
#
_entry.id   AF-A0A381YCX8-F1
#
_cell.length_a   1.000
_cell.length_b   1.000
_cell.length_c   1.000
_cell.angle_alpha   90.00
_cell.angle_beta   90.00
_cell.angle_gamma   90.00
#
_symmetry.space_group_name_H-M   'P 1'
#
loop_
_entity.id
_entity.type
_entity.pdbx_description
1 polymer ?
#
loop_
_entity_poly.entity_id
_entity_poly.type
_entity_poly.pdbx_seq_one_letter_code
_entity_poly.pdbx_strand_id
1 'polypeptide(L)'
;MKEPHHRRKVGYGMIMVAASLSLIGLLQVTIGGDVLYGDTIQRQQVAVFEDCKVSDFQEPQCAKWIDELQVQECIETRDVDSSECWKYRTWVIAHAEQELLFSEMENQE
;
A
#
# COMPACT_ATOMS: atom_id res chain seq x y z
N MET A 1 27.46 -44.46 21.73
CA MET A 1 27.86 -43.09 22.13
C MET A 1 26.59 -42.25 22.15
N LYS A 2 26.21 -41.63 23.28
CA LYS A 2 24.96 -40.86 23.39
C LYS A 2 25.18 -39.48 22.77
N GLU A 3 24.59 -39.25 21.60
CA GLU A 3 24.80 -38.02 20.81
C GLU A 3 24.24 -36.77 21.53
N PRO A 4 24.92 -35.62 21.47
CA PRO A 4 24.51 -34.42 22.20
C PRO A 4 23.29 -33.77 21.53
N HIS A 5 22.12 -33.90 22.16
CA HIS A 5 20.91 -33.19 21.72
C HIS A 5 21.08 -31.67 21.90
N HIS A 6 21.18 -30.96 20.79
CA HIS A 6 21.40 -29.51 20.71
C HIS A 6 20.12 -28.71 21.05
N ARG A 7 19.54 -28.92 22.24
CA ARG A 7 18.27 -28.31 22.68
C ARG A 7 18.36 -26.81 23.01
N ARG A 8 19.56 -26.22 23.01
CA ARG A 8 19.75 -24.79 23.31
C ARG A 8 19.44 -23.86 22.13
N LYS A 9 19.73 -24.26 20.88
CA LYS A 9 19.38 -23.42 19.71
C LYS A 9 17.88 -23.31 19.49
N VAL A 10 17.12 -24.39 19.70
CA VAL A 10 15.66 -24.35 19.58
C VAL A 10 15.04 -23.40 20.61
N GLY A 11 15.66 -23.24 21.79
CA GLY A 11 15.19 -22.31 22.82
C GLY A 11 15.30 -20.84 22.41
N TYR A 12 16.42 -20.42 21.81
CA TYR A 12 16.59 -19.02 21.37
C TYR A 12 15.61 -18.62 20.27
N GLY A 13 15.30 -19.51 19.34
CA GLY A 13 14.28 -19.26 18.32
C GLY A 13 12.90 -19.05 18.94
N MET A 14 12.53 -19.88 19.92
CA MET A 14 11.24 -19.79 20.61
C MET A 14 11.11 -18.50 21.45
N ILE A 15 12.20 -18.06 22.08
CA ILE A 15 12.24 -16.78 22.81
C ILE A 15 12.08 -15.60 21.85
N MET A 16 12.74 -15.62 20.69
CA MET A 16 12.64 -14.52 19.71
C MET A 16 11.22 -14.41 19.15
N VAL A 17 10.57 -15.54 18.85
CA VAL A 17 9.16 -15.55 18.43
C VAL A 17 8.24 -15.02 19.52
N ALA A 18 8.41 -15.45 20.77
CA ALA A 18 7.62 -14.96 21.91
C ALA A 18 7.84 -13.46 22.18
N ALA A 19 9.07 -12.97 22.03
CA ALA A 19 9.41 -11.55 22.14
C ALA A 19 8.70 -10.72 21.06
N SER A 20 8.70 -11.20 19.81
CA SER A 20 8.00 -10.52 18.71
C SER A 20 6.49 -10.46 18.95
N LEU A 21 5.88 -11.57 19.39
CA LEU A 21 4.43 -11.62 19.67
C LEU A 21 4.03 -10.73 20.85
N SER A 22 4.84 -10.69 21.92
CA SER A 22 4.60 -9.81 23.06
C SER A 22 4.73 -8.33 22.69
N LEU A 23 5.70 -7.96 21.83
CA LEU A 23 5.83 -6.60 21.33
C LEU A 23 4.59 -6.16 20.54
N ILE A 24 4.09 -7.00 19.63
CA ILE A 24 2.87 -6.71 18.86
C ILE A 24 1.66 -6.59 19.81
N GLY A 25 1.56 -7.45 20.83
CA GLY A 25 0.51 -7.37 21.85
C GLY A 25 0.52 -6.07 22.65
N LEU A 26 1.70 -5.58 23.04
CA LEU A 26 1.85 -4.29 23.71
C LEU A 26 1.48 -3.12 22.80
N LEU A 27 1.83 -3.19 21.51
CA LEU A 27 1.48 -2.18 20.53
C LEU A 27 -0.06 -2.09 20.35
N GLN A 28 -0.75 -3.23 20.35
CA GLN A 28 -2.21 -3.29 20.31
C GLN A 28 -2.86 -2.70 21.58
N VAL A 29 -2.30 -2.94 22.77
CA VAL A 29 -2.84 -2.34 24.02
C VAL A 29 -2.61 -0.84 24.09
N THR A 30 -1.46 -0.36 23.59
CA THR A 30 -1.11 1.07 23.63
C THR A 30 -1.83 1.91 22.58
N ILE A 31 -2.12 1.36 21.40
CA ILE A 31 -2.84 2.04 20.30
C ILE A 31 -4.34 1.73 20.33
N GLY A 32 -4.76 0.61 20.92
CA GLY A 32 -6.14 0.12 20.92
C GLY A 32 -7.15 0.96 21.71
N GLY A 33 -6.70 2.04 22.36
CA GLY A 33 -7.62 3.06 22.88
C GLY A 33 -8.34 3.83 21.78
N ASP A 34 -7.77 3.86 20.57
CA ASP A 34 -8.32 4.56 19.42
C ASP A 34 -8.61 3.56 18.29
N VAL A 35 -9.79 2.92 18.37
CA VAL A 35 -10.30 2.04 17.30
C VAL A 35 -10.51 2.78 15.97
N LEU A 36 -10.51 4.11 16.01
CA LEU A 36 -10.58 4.99 14.85
C LEU A 36 -9.20 5.52 14.43
N TYR A 37 -8.09 5.04 15.01
CA TYR A 37 -6.75 5.52 14.64
C TYR A 37 -6.45 5.38 13.15
N GLY A 38 -6.89 4.28 12.53
CA GLY A 38 -6.77 4.12 11.07
C GLY A 38 -7.61 5.14 10.29
N ASP A 39 -8.85 5.39 10.75
CA ASP A 39 -9.77 6.35 10.13
C ASP A 39 -9.30 7.80 10.31
N THR A 40 -8.76 8.17 11.47
CA THR A 40 -8.23 9.52 11.72
C THR A 40 -7.01 9.80 10.85
N ILE A 41 -6.08 8.85 10.71
CA ILE A 41 -4.93 8.98 9.80
C ILE A 41 -5.39 9.08 8.34
N GLN A 42 -6.36 8.26 7.93
CA GLN A 42 -6.89 8.32 6.57
C GLN A 42 -7.55 9.69 6.28
N ARG A 43 -8.36 10.21 7.22
CA ARG A 43 -8.97 11.54 7.09
C ARG A 43 -7.94 12.66 7.04
N GLN A 44 -6.85 12.57 7.80
CA GLN A 44 -5.76 13.52 7.74
C GLN A 44 -5.07 13.50 6.37
N GLN A 45 -4.82 12.31 5.81
CA GLN A 45 -4.23 12.20 4.47
C GLN A 45 -5.16 12.76 3.39
N VAL A 46 -6.47 12.55 3.51
CA VAL A 46 -7.47 13.14 2.61
C VAL A 46 -7.48 14.66 2.74
N ALA A 47 -7.43 15.21 3.96
CA ALA A 47 -7.38 16.65 4.16
C ALA A 47 -6.13 17.28 3.51
N VAL A 48 -4.95 16.66 3.69
CA VAL A 48 -3.71 17.13 3.04
C VAL A 48 -3.80 17.02 1.52
N PHE A 49 -4.43 15.98 0.98
CA PHE A 49 -4.65 15.84 -0.46
C PHE A 49 -5.57 16.93 -1.00
N GLU A 50 -6.68 17.23 -0.33
CA GLU A 50 -7.58 18.32 -0.73
C GLU A 50 -6.91 19.69 -0.66
N ASP A 51 -6.10 19.95 0.37
CA ASP A 51 -5.29 21.16 0.45
C ASP A 51 -4.29 21.25 -0.73
N CYS A 52 -3.63 20.15 -1.07
CA CYS A 52 -2.74 20.07 -2.23
C CYS A 52 -3.47 20.29 -3.56
N LYS A 53 -4.72 19.85 -3.68
CA LYS A 53 -5.56 20.04 -4.87
C LYS A 53 -5.95 21.50 -5.07
N VAL A 54 -6.17 22.26 -4.00
CA VAL A 54 -6.42 23.71 -4.08
C VAL A 54 -5.21 24.47 -4.65
N SER A 55 -4.00 24.04 -4.31
CA SER A 55 -2.74 24.61 -4.83
C SER A 55 -2.26 23.97 -6.14
N ASP A 56 -3.09 23.18 -6.82
CA ASP A 56 -2.75 22.48 -8.08
C ASP A 56 -1.47 21.62 -7.99
N PHE A 57 -1.24 21.01 -6.83
CA PHE A 57 -0.09 20.15 -6.52
C PHE A 57 1.30 20.82 -6.70
N GLN A 58 1.37 22.16 -6.71
CA GLN A 58 2.63 22.90 -6.89
C GLN A 58 3.52 22.93 -5.64
N GLU A 59 2.95 22.68 -4.45
CA GLU A 59 3.69 22.70 -3.19
C GLU A 59 4.55 21.43 -3.01
N PRO A 60 5.77 21.56 -2.44
CA PRO A 60 6.71 20.44 -2.35
C PRO A 60 6.20 19.29 -1.46
N GLN A 61 5.30 19.57 -0.53
CA GLN A 61 4.65 18.53 0.28
C GLN A 61 3.70 17.63 -0.53
N CYS A 62 3.30 18.05 -1.73
CA CYS A 62 2.37 17.35 -2.60
C CYS A 62 3.07 16.41 -3.60
N ALA A 63 4.41 16.41 -3.62
CA ALA A 63 5.21 15.61 -4.55
C ALA A 63 4.93 14.10 -4.51
N LYS A 64 4.43 13.61 -3.37
CA LYS A 64 4.01 12.21 -3.19
C LYS A 64 2.95 11.78 -4.21
N TRP A 65 2.02 12.67 -4.57
CA TRP A 65 0.86 12.34 -5.39
C TRP A 65 1.05 12.62 -6.89
N ILE A 66 2.12 13.33 -7.28
CA ILE A 66 2.35 13.71 -8.69
C ILE A 66 2.46 12.49 -9.60
N ASP A 67 3.24 11.48 -9.19
CA ASP A 67 3.43 10.24 -9.96
C ASP A 67 2.11 9.46 -10.09
N GLU A 68 1.32 9.40 -9.00
CA GLU A 68 0.02 8.72 -8.97
C GLU A 68 -1.00 9.42 -9.88
N LEU A 69 -1.08 10.75 -9.85
CA LEU A 69 -1.95 11.53 -10.73
C LEU A 69 -1.59 11.36 -12.21
N GLN A 70 -0.29 11.40 -12.53
CA GLN A 70 0.18 11.18 -13.89
C GLN A 70 -0.16 9.77 -14.39
N VAL A 71 -0.04 8.75 -13.55
CA VAL A 71 -0.47 7.39 -13.90
C VAL A 71 -1.98 7.34 -14.18
N GLN A 72 -2.80 7.96 -13.33
CA GLN A 72 -4.25 7.99 -13.51
C GLN A 72 -4.65 8.70 -14.81
N GLU A 73 -4.05 9.86 -15.10
CA GLU A 73 -4.28 10.58 -16.35
C GLU A 73 -3.93 9.73 -17.57
N CYS A 74 -2.80 9.01 -17.54
CA CYS A 74 -2.42 8.08 -18.61
C CYS A 74 -3.39 6.89 -18.75
N ILE A 75 -3.95 6.38 -17.66
CA ILE A 75 -4.97 5.32 -17.68
C ILE A 75 -6.27 5.85 -18.29
N GLU A 76 -6.76 7.00 -17.85
CA GLU A 76 -8.01 7.61 -18.33
C GLU A 76 -7.93 7.96 -19.82
N THR A 77 -6.80 8.51 -20.26
CA THR A 77 -6.55 8.83 -21.67
C THR A 77 -6.21 7.62 -22.53
N ARG A 78 -5.92 6.46 -21.89
CA ARG A 78 -5.39 5.24 -22.51
C ARG A 78 -4.14 5.51 -23.38
N ASP A 79 -3.38 6.54 -23.01
CA ASP A 79 -2.17 6.93 -23.73
C ASP A 79 -0.98 6.10 -23.23
N VAL A 80 -0.26 5.54 -24.19
CA VAL A 80 0.86 4.62 -23.96
C VAL A 80 2.14 5.10 -24.64
N ASP A 81 2.00 6.03 -25.59
CA ASP A 81 3.05 6.39 -26.54
C ASP A 81 3.57 7.82 -26.31
N SER A 82 2.86 8.67 -25.55
CA SER A 82 3.38 9.96 -25.10
C SER A 82 4.62 9.83 -24.22
N SER A 83 5.52 10.82 -24.28
CA SER A 83 6.77 10.85 -23.50
C SER A 83 6.53 10.74 -21.99
N GLU A 84 5.41 11.29 -21.51
CA GLU A 84 5.03 11.28 -20.11
C GLU A 84 4.39 9.96 -19.67
N CYS A 85 3.69 9.27 -20.58
CA CYS A 85 2.95 8.04 -20.27
C CYS A 85 3.71 6.75 -20.61
N TRP A 86 4.75 6.82 -21.44
CA TRP A 86 5.54 5.66 -21.83
C TRP A 86 6.14 4.93 -20.63
N LYS A 87 6.51 5.65 -19.56
CA LYS A 87 6.98 5.09 -18.28
C LYS A 87 5.94 4.17 -17.61
N TYR A 88 4.66 4.48 -17.77
CA TYR A 88 3.54 3.76 -17.14
C TYR A 88 2.80 2.82 -18.11
N ARG A 89 3.31 2.62 -19.32
CA ARG A 89 2.74 1.75 -20.36
C ARG A 89 2.21 0.42 -19.82
N THR A 90 3.00 -0.28 -19.02
CA THR A 90 2.61 -1.59 -18.47
C THR A 90 1.41 -1.49 -17.56
N TRP A 91 1.31 -0.43 -16.75
CA TRP A 91 0.17 -0.19 -15.87
C TRP A 91 -1.09 0.15 -16.66
N VAL A 92 -0.98 1.00 -17.69
CA VAL A 92 -2.12 1.36 -18.56
C VAL A 92 -2.68 0.13 -19.26
N ILE A 93 -1.80 -0.71 -19.83
CA ILE A 93 -2.21 -1.97 -20.48
C ILE A 93 -2.88 -2.92 -19.48
N ALA A 94 -2.27 -3.10 -18.31
CA ALA A 94 -2.82 -3.98 -17.27
C ALA A 94 -4.22 -3.50 -16.81
N HIS A 95 -4.43 -2.19 -16.70
CA HIS A 95 -5.72 -1.64 -16.32
C HIS A 95 -6.78 -1.92 -17.40
N ALA A 96 -6.44 -1.71 -18.67
CA ALA A 96 -7.31 -2.01 -19.79
C ALA A 96 -7.67 -3.50 -19.89
N GLU A 97 -6.72 -4.40 -19.62
CA GLU A 97 -6.96 -5.84 -19.59
C GLU A 97 -7.89 -6.24 -18.42
N GLN A 98 -7.70 -5.64 -17.24
CA GLN A 98 -8.57 -5.87 -16.09
C GLN A 98 -10.01 -5.43 -16.36
N GLU A 99 -10.21 -4.24 -16.92
CA GLU A 99 -11.54 -3.74 -17.31
C GLU A 99 -12.27 -4.71 -18.24
N LEU A 100 -11.56 -5.23 -19.25
CA LEU A 100 -12.12 -6.21 -20.18
C LEU A 100 -12.54 -7.48 -19.45
N LEU A 101 -11.67 -8.04 -18.59
CA LEU A 101 -11.98 -9.24 -17.82
C LEU A 101 -13.17 -9.04 -16.87
N PHE A 102 -13.27 -7.89 -16.20
CA PHE A 102 -14.42 -7.57 -15.36
C PHE A 102 -15.71 -7.51 -16.16
N SER A 103 -15.68 -6.88 -17.34
CA SER A 103 -16.84 -6.81 -18.23
C SER A 103 -17.25 -8.20 -18.76
N GLU A 104 -16.28 -9.08 -19.03
CA GLU A 104 -16.57 -10.46 -19.47
C GLU A 104 -17.20 -11.29 -18.35
N MET A 105 -16.78 -11.11 -17.10
CA MET A 105 -17.38 -11.78 -15.94
C MET A 105 -18.82 -11.29 -15.68
N GLU A 106 -19.07 -9.98 -15.76
CA GLU A 106 -20.42 -9.41 -15.57
C GLU A 106 -21.40 -9.89 -16.65
N ASN A 107 -20.95 -10.05 -17.90
CA ASN A 107 -21.79 -10.56 -18.98
C ASN A 107 -22.03 -12.09 -18.91
N GLN A 108 -21.34 -12.83 -18.04
CA GLN A 108 -21.50 -14.28 -17.85
C GLN A 108 -22.38 -14.64 -16.66
N GLU A 109 -22.75 -13.69 -15.79
CA GLU A 109 -23.80 -13.83 -14.76
C GLU A 109 -25.21 -13.58 -15.34
#